data_AF-A0A5M4D7F3-F1
#
_entry.id   AF-A0A5M4D7F3-F1
#
_cell.length_a   1.000
_cell.length_b   1.000
_cell.length_c   1.000
_cell.angle_alpha   90.00
_cell.angle_beta   90.00
_cell.angle_gamma   90.00
#
_symmetry.space_group_name_H-M   'P 1'
#
loop_
_entity.id
_entity.type
_entity.pdbx_description
1 polymer ?
#
loop_
_entity_poly.entity_id
_entity_poly.type
_entity_poly.pdbx_seq_one_letter_code
_entity_poly.pdbx_strand_id
1 'polypeptide(L)' 'MSVLYIMIPAALMLGVSALVAFILSLRGGQYDDLDTPPVRMLFDDESGKTTGRP' A
#
# COMPACT_ATOMS: atom_id res chain seq x y z
N MET A 1 -15.29 -12.51 -39.19
CA MET A 1 -15.90 -12.78 -37.86
C MET A 1 -15.13 -13.87 -37.13
N SER A 2 -13.82 -13.70 -36.91
CA SER A 2 -12.93 -14.70 -36.29
C SER A 2 -12.03 -14.09 -35.21
N VAL A 3 -11.68 -12.80 -35.34
CA VAL A 3 -10.90 -12.02 -34.37
C VAL A 3 -11.51 -12.03 -32.96
N LEU A 4 -12.84 -12.05 -32.85
CA LEU A 4 -13.52 -12.07 -31.54
C LEU A 4 -13.14 -13.29 -30.70
N TYR A 5 -12.86 -14.45 -31.33
CA TYR A 5 -12.44 -15.66 -30.62
C TYR A 5 -11.07 -15.52 -29.96
N ILE A 6 -10.23 -14.58 -30.41
CA ILE A 6 -8.91 -14.31 -29.82
C ILE A 6 -9.01 -13.11 -28.87
N MET A 7 -9.74 -12.07 -29.26
CA MET A 7 -9.84 -10.83 -28.49
C MET A 7 -10.60 -11.01 -27.18
N ILE A 8 -11.68 -11.79 -27.16
CA ILE A 8 -12.46 -12.00 -25.94
C ILE A 8 -11.62 -12.72 -24.87
N PRO A 9 -10.98 -13.87 -25.13
CA PRO A 9 -10.12 -14.51 -24.14
C PRO A 9 -8.92 -13.64 -23.74
N ALA A 10 -8.30 -12.93 -24.69
CA ALA A 10 -7.17 -12.06 -24.40
C ALA A 10 -7.54 -10.90 -23.46
N ALA A 11 -8.70 -10.26 -23.70
CA ALA A 11 -9.21 -9.19 -22.83
C ALA A 11 -9.56 -9.72 -21.44
N LEU A 12 -10.19 -10.90 -21.35
CA LEU A 12 -10.48 -11.55 -20.08
C LEU A 12 -9.19 -11.89 -19.31
N MET A 13 -8.18 -12.45 -19.98
CA MET A 13 -6.88 -12.71 -19.36
C MET A 13 -6.22 -11.44 -18.84
N LEU A 14 -6.24 -10.36 -19.62
CA LEU A 14 -5.72 -9.07 -19.19
C LEU A 14 -6.47 -8.56 -17.95
N GLY A 15 -7.80 -8.58 -17.95
CA GLY A 15 -8.61 -8.15 -16.81
C GLY A 15 -8.35 -8.97 -15.55
N VAL A 16 -8.28 -10.29 -15.67
CA VAL A 16 -7.97 -11.19 -14.55
C VAL A 16 -6.55 -10.95 -14.04
N SER A 17 -5.56 -10.80 -14.92
CA SER A 17 -4.17 -10.53 -14.51
C SER A 17 -4.04 -9.21 -13.76
N ALA A 18 -4.73 -8.16 -14.20
CA ALA A 18 -4.76 -6.87 -13.53
C ALA A 18 -5.42 -6.98 -12.15
N LEU A 19 -6.53 -7.70 -12.03
CA LEU A 19 -7.20 -7.94 -10.75
C LEU A 19 -6.32 -8.72 -9.77
N VAL A 20 -5.65 -9.79 -10.24
CA VAL A 20 -4.73 -10.58 -9.41
C VAL A 20 -3.56 -9.73 -8.96
N ALA A 21 -2.93 -8.97 -9.86
CA ALA A 21 -1.83 -8.06 -9.51
C ALA A 21 -2.26 -7.02 -8.47
N PHE A 22 -3.46 -6.45 -8.62
CA PHE A 22 -4.04 -5.52 -7.66
C PHE A 22 -4.23 -6.16 -6.28
N ILE A 23 -4.81 -7.36 -6.21
CA ILE A 23 -5.00 -8.09 -4.94
C ILE A 23 -3.65 -8.42 -4.29
N LEU A 24 -2.65 -8.85 -5.07
CA LEU A 24 -1.31 -9.10 -4.55
C LEU A 24 -0.69 -7.83 -3.96
N SER A 25 -0.87 -6.68 -4.61
CA SER A 25 -0.41 -5.39 -4.10
C SER A 25 -1.04 -5.02 -2.75
N LEU A 26 -2.34 -5.28 -2.58
CA LEU A 26 -3.04 -5.04 -1.32
C LEU A 26 -2.55 -5.97 -0.19
N ARG A 27 -2.27 -7.23 -0.52
CA ARG A 27 -1.77 -8.22 0.45
C ARG A 27 -0.32 -7.99 0.86
N GLY A 28 0.43 -7.16 0.13
CA GLY A 28 1.81 -6.84 0.41
C GLY A 28 2.05 -5.98 1.67
N GLY A 29 1.01 -5.57 2.39
CA GLY A 29 1.14 -4.79 3.63
C GLY A 29 1.75 -3.39 3.43
N GLN A 30 1.96 -2.95 2.18
CA GLN A 30 2.54 -1.64 1.88
C GLN A 30 1.61 -0.48 2.32
N TYR A 31 0.32 -0.76 2.50
CA TYR A 31 -0.68 0.20 2.98
C TYR A 31 -0.91 0.13 4.49
N ASP A 32 -0.18 -0.73 5.21
CA ASP A 32 -0.29 -0.87 6.68
C ASP A 32 0.52 0.22 7.40
N ASP A 33 1.48 0.84 6.71
CA ASP A 33 2.28 1.95 7.24
C ASP A 33 1.59 3.31 6.97
N LEU A 34 0.39 3.48 7.52
CA LEU A 34 -0.33 4.76 7.57
C LEU A 34 0.14 5.63 8.76
N ASP A 35 0.86 5.01 9.69
CA ASP A 35 1.38 5.63 10.91
C ASP A 35 2.69 6.37 10.64
N THR A 36 2.52 7.50 9.94
CA THR A 36 3.39 8.67 9.86
C THR A 36 4.56 8.72 10.88
N PRO A 37 5.82 8.41 10.47
CA PRO A 37 7.00 8.76 11.25
C PRO A 37 7.11 10.27 11.62
N PRO A 38 6.60 11.23 10.82
CA PRO A 38 6.61 12.66 11.17
C PRO A 38 5.95 13.05 12.49
N VAL A 39 4.94 12.31 12.98
CA VAL A 39 4.25 12.65 14.23
C VAL A 39 5.18 12.42 15.43
N ARG A 40 6.05 11.41 15.35
CA ARG A 40 7.00 11.07 16.41
C ARG A 40 8.04 12.18 16.62
N MET A 41 8.48 12.83 15.55
CA MET A 41 9.47 13.91 15.62
C MET A 41 8.92 15.19 16.25
N LEU A 42 7.61 15.42 16.22
CA LEU A 42 6.97 16.60 16.82
C LEU A 42 6.83 16.48 18.35
N PHE A 43 6.85 15.27 18.89
CA PHE A 43 6.63 15.00 20.33
C PHE A 43 7.87 14.47 21.07
N ASP A 44 8.95 14.10 20.37
CA ASP A 44 10.22 13.68 20.98
C ASP A 44 10.88 14.80 21.81
N ASP A 45 10.69 16.07 21.44
CA ASP A 45 11.25 17.23 22.16
C ASP A 45 10.55 17.51 23.51
N GLU A 46 9.32 17.02 23.72
CA GLU A 46 8.54 17.28 24.94
C GLU A 46 8.88 16.27 26.06
N SER A 47 9.37 15.07 25.73
CA SER A 47 9.67 14.02 26.71
C SER A 47 10.97 14.26 27.51
N GLY A 48 11.84 15.17 27.07
CA GLY A 48 13.14 15.44 27.69
C GLY A 48 13.14 16.42 28.88
N LYS A 49 12.01 17.06 29.24
CA LYS A 49 12.03 18.22 30.16
C LYS A 49 11.67 17.93 31.63
N THR A 50 11.45 16.69 32.04
CA THR A 50 10.98 16.37 33.41
C THR A 50 11.91 15.49 34.26
N THR A 51 13.12 15.18 33.80
CA THR A 51 14.10 14.47 34.64
C THR A 51 15.11 15.43 35.27
N GLY A 52 14.74 15.87 36.47
CA GLY A 52 15.61 16.00 37.64
C GLY A 52 16.95 16.72 37.47
N ARG A 53 16.98 17.99 37.88
CA ARG A 53 18.17 18.59 38.51
C ARG A 53 17.79 18.99 39.94
N PRO A 54 18.51 18.53 40.98
CA PRO A 54 18.42 19.13 42.30
C PRO A 54 18.93 20.58 42.28
#